data_AF-A0A3N9XH96-F1
#
_entry.id   AF-A0A3N9XH96-F1
#
_cell.length_a   1.000
_cell.length_b   1.000
_cell.length_c   1.000
_cell.angle_alpha   90.00
_cell.angle_beta   90.00
_cell.angle_gamma   90.00
#
_symmetry.space_group_name_H-M   'P 1'
#
loop_
_entity.id
_entity.type
_entity.pdbx_description
1 polymer ?
#
loop_
_entity_poly.entity_id
_entity_poly.type
_entity_poly.pdbx_seq_one_letter_code
_entity_poly.pdbx_strand_id
1 'polypeptide(L)'
;MALLGNLRHRPVRRLVQLYLGLALYGVSMALMIRSHLGLDPWDVFHQGLSKLTGLSFGTVTIGVGALVLLLWIPLRQRPGLGTVSNVVVIGLVVDATVALLPAGGPLSVR
;
A
#
# COMPACT_ATOMS: atom_id res chain seq x y z
N MET A 1 13.01 -26.33 5.05
CA MET A 1 13.30 -25.80 6.40
C MET A 1 14.73 -25.24 6.57
N ALA A 2 15.50 -24.96 5.49
CA ALA A 2 16.88 -24.45 5.58
C ALA A 2 17.04 -22.94 5.27
N LEU A 3 15.97 -22.24 4.82
CA LEU A 3 16.03 -20.82 4.45
C LEU A 3 15.84 -19.85 5.63
N LEU A 4 15.38 -20.33 6.78
CA LEU A 4 15.15 -19.52 7.98
C LEU A 4 16.44 -19.26 8.79
N GLY A 5 17.52 -20.00 8.54
CA GLY A 5 18.78 -19.89 9.29
C GLY A 5 19.63 -18.66 8.95
N ASN A 6 19.40 -18.00 7.80
CA ASN A 6 20.24 -16.90 7.31
C ASN A 6 19.69 -15.49 7.67
N LEU A 7 18.64 -15.44 8.49
CA LEU A 7 17.81 -14.26 8.76
C LEU A 7 18.46 -13.20 9.68
N ARG A 8 19.59 -13.52 10.32
CA ARG A 8 20.22 -12.66 11.34
C ARG A 8 21.39 -11.82 10.82
N HIS A 9 21.84 -12.01 9.57
CA HIS A 9 23.14 -11.47 9.11
C HIS A 9 23.11 -10.35 8.06
N ARG A 10 21.95 -9.99 7.45
CA ARG A 10 21.89 -8.90 6.44
C ARG A 10 20.61 -8.04 6.55
N PRO A 11 20.47 -7.23 7.62
CA PRO A 11 19.26 -6.41 7.84
C PRO A 11 19.02 -5.42 6.71
N VAL A 12 20.09 -4.81 6.17
CA VAL A 12 20.01 -3.81 5.08
C VAL A 12 19.40 -4.41 3.82
N ARG A 13 19.88 -5.59 3.38
CA ARG A 13 19.35 -6.24 2.17
C ARG A 13 17.85 -6.56 2.31
N ARG A 14 17.41 -7.01 3.49
CA ARG A 14 16.00 -7.33 3.75
C ARG A 14 15.14 -6.07 3.76
N LEU A 15 15.62 -4.98 4.36
CA LEU A 15 14.91 -3.70 4.34
C LEU A 15 14.80 -3.15 2.92
N VAL A 16 15.87 -3.20 2.13
CA VAL A 16 15.84 -2.77 0.72
C VAL A 16 14.82 -3.60 -0.08
N GLN A 17 14.84 -4.93 0.07
CA GLN A 17 13.86 -5.81 -0.59
C GLN A 17 12.42 -5.53 -0.15
N LEU A 18 12.21 -5.25 1.14
CA LEU A 18 10.92 -4.88 1.69
C LEU A 18 10.43 -3.56 1.06
N TYR A 19 11.20 -2.48 1.16
CA TYR A 19 10.79 -1.18 0.64
C TYR A 19 10.62 -1.18 -0.88
N LEU A 20 11.49 -1.89 -1.62
CA LEU A 20 11.33 -2.07 -3.06
C LEU A 20 10.04 -2.83 -3.39
N GLY A 21 9.74 -3.91 -2.66
CA GLY A 21 8.50 -4.66 -2.82
C GLY A 21 7.26 -3.81 -2.50
N LEU A 22 7.30 -3.01 -1.42
CA LEU A 22 6.21 -2.10 -1.05
C LEU A 22 5.99 -1.02 -2.10
N ALA A 23 7.06 -0.47 -2.67
CA ALA A 23 6.97 0.52 -3.73
C ALA A 23 6.38 -0.08 -5.01
N LEU A 24 6.88 -1.23 -5.45
CA LEU A 24 6.34 -1.92 -6.64
C LEU A 24 4.87 -2.30 -6.45
N TYR A 25 4.49 -2.74 -5.26
CA TYR A 25 3.10 -3.05 -4.94
C TYR A 25 2.21 -1.80 -4.98
N GLY A 26 2.64 -0.69 -4.37
CA GLY A 26 1.91 0.58 -4.43
C GLY A 26 1.73 1.10 -5.86
N VAL A 27 2.76 0.97 -6.71
CA VAL A 27 2.67 1.30 -8.14
C VAL A 27 1.65 0.40 -8.85
N SER A 28 1.70 -0.91 -8.61
CA SER A 28 0.74 -1.87 -9.19
C SER A 28 -0.70 -1.53 -8.80
N MET A 29 -0.95 -1.18 -7.54
CA MET A 29 -2.29 -0.80 -7.09
C MET A 29 -2.77 0.51 -7.73
N ALA A 30 -1.89 1.53 -7.83
CA ALA A 30 -2.23 2.75 -8.55
C ALA A 30 -2.64 2.47 -10.00
N LEU A 31 -1.94 1.55 -10.69
CA LEU A 31 -2.30 1.11 -12.04
C LEU A 31 -3.64 0.38 -12.08
N MET A 32 -3.92 -0.51 -11.12
CA MET A 32 -5.23 -1.18 -11.00
C MET A 32 -6.37 -0.19 -10.77
N ILE A 33 -6.18 0.79 -9.87
CA ILE A 33 -7.16 1.84 -9.59
C ILE A 33 -7.49 2.62 -10.88
N ARG A 34 -6.48 2.91 -11.70
CA ARG A 34 -6.62 3.72 -12.92
C ARG A 34 -7.14 2.95 -14.13
N SER A 35 -6.89 1.65 -14.18
CA SER A 35 -7.37 0.77 -15.26
C SER A 35 -8.80 0.25 -15.04
N HIS A 36 -9.39 0.50 -13.87
CA HIS A 36 -10.74 0.04 -13.51
C HIS A 36 -10.93 -1.48 -13.62
N LEU A 37 -9.86 -2.27 -13.53
CA LEU A 37 -9.87 -3.74 -13.68
C LEU A 37 -10.53 -4.50 -12.53
N GLY A 38 -11.14 -3.78 -11.58
CA GLY A 38 -11.60 -4.32 -10.30
C GLY A 38 -10.47 -4.29 -9.27
N LEU A 39 -10.86 -4.06 -8.02
CA LEU A 39 -9.96 -4.03 -6.87
C LEU A 39 -10.31 -5.16 -5.92
N ASP A 40 -9.36 -5.61 -5.10
CA ASP A 40 -9.66 -6.57 -4.04
C ASP A 40 -10.54 -5.94 -2.95
N PRO A 41 -11.23 -6.73 -2.09
CA PRO A 41 -12.18 -6.19 -1.12
C PRO A 41 -11.59 -5.15 -0.16
N TRP A 42 -10.30 -5.27 0.18
CA TRP A 42 -9.63 -4.30 1.04
C TRP A 42 -9.50 -2.96 0.30
N ASP A 43 -9.01 -2.97 -0.94
CA ASP A 43 -8.89 -1.77 -1.75
C ASP A 43 -10.25 -1.17 -2.14
N VAL A 44 -11.27 -1.99 -2.41
CA VAL A 44 -12.65 -1.49 -2.65
C VAL A 44 -13.20 -0.75 -1.44
N PHE A 45 -12.93 -1.22 -0.22
CA PHE A 45 -13.33 -0.51 1.00
C PHE A 45 -12.69 0.88 1.08
N HIS A 46 -11.38 0.97 0.86
CA HIS A 46 -10.67 2.26 0.85
C HIS A 46 -11.15 3.16 -0.30
N GLN A 47 -11.43 2.58 -1.46
CA GLN A 47 -11.97 3.32 -2.60
C GLN A 47 -13.36 3.88 -2.29
N GLY A 48 -14.24 3.09 -1.66
CA GLY A 48 -15.55 3.54 -1.21
C GLY A 48 -15.46 4.64 -0.18
N LEU A 49 -14.59 4.47 0.83
CA LEU A 49 -14.40 5.47 1.87
C LEU A 49 -13.74 6.75 1.34
N SER A 50 -12.82 6.65 0.39
CA SER A 50 -12.25 7.81 -0.34
C SER A 50 -13.31 8.57 -1.11
N LYS A 51 -14.23 7.89 -1.81
CA LYS A 51 -15.38 8.53 -2.49
C LYS A 51 -16.33 9.23 -1.52
N LEU A 52 -16.55 8.66 -0.33
CA LEU A 52 -17.45 9.24 0.69
C LEU A 52 -16.82 10.42 1.45
N THR A 53 -15.52 10.36 1.72
CA THR A 53 -14.80 11.38 2.51
C THR A 53 -14.19 12.49 1.66
N GLY A 54 -14.00 12.27 0.35
CA GLY A 54 -13.28 13.17 -0.54
C GLY A 54 -11.76 13.18 -0.33
N LEU A 55 -11.24 12.33 0.55
CA LEU A 55 -9.80 12.19 0.80
C LEU A 55 -9.13 11.32 -0.25
N SER A 56 -7.83 11.48 -0.45
CA SER A 56 -7.06 10.62 -1.36
C SER A 56 -7.10 9.16 -0.92
N PHE A 57 -7.00 8.24 -1.89
CA PHE A 57 -7.00 6.81 -1.61
C PHE A 57 -5.91 6.44 -0.60
N GLY A 58 -4.68 6.92 -0.80
CA GLY A 58 -3.55 6.65 0.08
C GLY A 58 -3.76 7.19 1.50
N THR A 59 -4.32 8.39 1.66
CA THR A 59 -4.66 8.95 2.99
C THR A 59 -5.66 8.06 3.73
N VAL A 60 -6.68 7.60 3.03
CA VAL A 60 -7.71 6.71 3.60
C VAL A 60 -7.12 5.36 3.98
N THR A 61 -6.27 4.77 3.13
CA THR A 61 -5.54 3.52 3.44
C THR A 61 -4.64 3.67 4.67
N ILE A 62 -3.92 4.78 4.79
CA ILE A 62 -3.07 5.04 5.96
C ILE A 62 -3.92 5.21 7.23
N GLY A 63 -5.02 5.98 7.15
CA GLY A 63 -5.90 6.22 8.28
C GLY A 63 -6.58 4.94 8.79
N VAL A 64 -7.13 4.12 7.89
CA VAL A 64 -7.73 2.83 8.23
C VAL A 64 -6.68 1.86 8.76
N GLY A 65 -5.52 1.76 8.10
CA GLY A 65 -4.44 0.89 8.58
C GLY A 65 -3.93 1.30 9.96
N ALA A 66 -3.82 2.60 10.25
CA ALA A 66 -3.49 3.11 11.58
C ALA A 66 -4.57 2.73 12.61
N LEU A 67 -5.86 2.86 12.26
CA LEU A 67 -6.97 2.44 13.13
C LEU A 67 -6.91 0.93 13.44
N VAL A 68 -6.65 0.09 12.43
CA VAL A 68 -6.50 -1.36 12.62
C VAL A 68 -5.31 -1.67 13.54
N LEU A 69 -4.19 -0.97 13.38
CA LEU A 69 -3.03 -1.11 14.26
C LEU A 69 -3.32 -0.67 15.70
N LEU A 70 -4.15 0.36 15.91
CA LEU A 70 -4.61 0.76 17.24
C LEU A 70 -5.53 -0.30 17.85
N LEU A 71 -6.42 -0.90 17.06
CA LEU A 71 -7.28 -1.99 17.50
C LEU A 71 -6.49 -3.27 17.85
N TRP A 72 -5.23 -3.39 17.43
CA TRP A 72 -4.35 -4.47 17.86
C TRP A 72 -3.75 -4.28 19.26
N ILE A 73 -3.72 -3.05 19.80
CA ILE A 73 -3.22 -2.76 21.16
C ILE A 73 -3.89 -3.65 22.21
N PRO A 74 -5.24 -3.80 22.27
CA PRO A 74 -5.89 -4.70 23.22
C PRO A 74 -5.58 -6.19 22.97
N LEU A 75 -5.23 -6.59 21.74
CA LEU A 75 -4.87 -7.97 21.39
C LEU A 75 -3.45 -8.35 21.82
N ARG A 76 -2.66 -7.41 22.37
CA ARG A 76 -1.28 -7.62 22.86
C ARG A 76 -0.30 -8.16 21.82
N GLN A 77 -0.65 -8.08 20.54
CA GLN A 77 0.25 -8.41 19.43
C GLN A 77 1.07 -7.19 19.09
N ARG A 78 2.40 -7.34 19.00
CA ARG A 78 3.30 -6.22 18.69
C ARG A 78 3.41 -6.08 17.16
N PRO A 79 2.79 -5.06 16.53
CA PRO A 79 2.99 -4.82 15.12
C PRO A 79 4.48 -4.56 14.86
N GLY A 80 5.04 -5.27 13.88
CA GLY A 80 6.44 -5.11 13.50
C GLY A 80 6.64 -3.81 12.69
N LEU A 81 7.89 -3.35 12.61
CA LEU A 81 8.27 -2.21 11.77
C LEU A 81 7.84 -2.38 10.30
N GLY A 82 7.84 -3.62 9.79
CA GLY A 82 7.38 -3.93 8.44
C GLY A 82 5.88 -3.73 8.25
N THR A 83 5.06 -3.99 9.28
CA THR A 83 3.59 -3.81 9.21
C THR A 83 3.23 -2.33 9.16
N VAL A 84 3.86 -1.51 10.01
CA VAL A 84 3.66 -0.06 10.00
C VAL A 84 4.18 0.53 8.69
N SER A 85 5.39 0.12 8.27
CA SER A 85 5.98 0.57 7.00
C SER A 85 5.13 0.18 5.80
N ASN A 86 4.51 -1.00 5.82
CA ASN A 86 3.65 -1.47 4.74
C ASN A 86 2.49 -0.49 4.52
N VAL A 87 1.70 -0.20 5.56
CA VAL A 87 0.57 0.73 5.48
C VAL A 87 0.99 2.12 4.99
N VAL A 88 2.06 2.67 5.57
CA VAL A 88 2.51 4.04 5.27
C VAL A 88 3.12 4.15 3.88
N VAL A 89 4.08 3.28 3.54
CA VAL A 89 4.80 3.34 2.25
C VAL A 89 3.84 3.08 1.11
N ILE A 90 2.93 2.11 1.26
CA ILE A 90 1.96 1.81 0.22
C ILE A 90 1.05 3.00 -0.06
N GLY A 91 0.43 3.59 0.98
CA GLY A 91 -0.46 4.73 0.79
C GLY A 91 0.25 5.91 0.11
N LEU A 92 1.47 6.22 0.55
CA LEU A 92 2.28 7.28 -0.05
C LEU A 92 2.64 7.00 -1.51
N VAL A 93 3.08 5.77 -1.81
CA VAL A 93 3.48 5.40 -3.17
C VAL A 93 2.28 5.36 -4.11
N VAL A 94 1.11 4.90 -3.65
CA VAL A 94 -0.12 4.92 -4.45
C VAL A 94 -0.49 6.35 -4.81
N ASP A 95 -0.59 7.25 -3.83
CA ASP A 95 -0.94 8.65 -4.09
C ASP A 95 0.08 9.34 -5.00
N ALA A 96 1.38 9.12 -4.76
CA ALA A 96 2.44 9.65 -5.61
C ALA A 96 2.33 9.11 -7.05
N THR A 97 2.06 7.82 -7.22
CA THR A 97 1.94 7.19 -8.55
C THR A 97 0.69 7.65 -9.27
N VAL A 98 -0.44 7.79 -8.57
CA VAL A 98 -1.69 8.32 -9.14
C VAL A 98 -1.54 9.78 -9.55
N ALA A 99 -0.77 10.58 -8.80
CA ALA A 99 -0.46 11.96 -9.15
C ALA A 99 0.50 12.06 -10.35
N LEU A 100 1.50 11.17 -10.44
CA LEU A 100 2.49 11.14 -11.52
C LEU A 100 1.93 10.56 -12.83
N LEU A 101 1.00 9.63 -12.75
CA LEU A 101 0.28 9.10 -13.90
C LEU A 101 -1.00 9.93 -14.06
N PRO A 102 -1.07 10.97 -14.90
CA PRO A 102 -2.34 11.61 -15.23
C PRO A 102 -3.29 10.58 -15.86
N ALA A 103 -4.61 10.72 -15.65
CA ALA A 103 -5.61 9.87 -16.29
C ALA A 103 -5.30 9.90 -17.78
N GLY A 104 -4.90 8.76 -18.35
CA GLY A 104 -4.59 8.69 -19.77
C GLY A 104 -5.80 9.26 -20.50
N GLY A 105 -5.62 10.44 -21.10
CA GLY A 105 -6.61 10.98 -22.02
C GLY A 105 -6.86 9.94 -23.11
N PRO A 106 -8.03 9.96 -23.78
CA PRO A 106 -8.32 9.02 -24.84
C PRO A 106 -7.10 8.92 -25.74
N LEU A 107 -6.55 7.72 -25.89
CA LEU A 107 -5.53 7.45 -26.89
C LEU A 107 -6.12 8.02 -28.18
N SER A 108 -5.50 9.07 -28.70
CA SER A 108 -5.93 9.67 -29.96
C SER A 108 -5.57 8.64 -31.03
N VAL A 109 -6.43 7.63 -31.16
CA VAL A 109 -6.43 6.69 -32.27
C VAL A 109 -6.84 7.54 -33.45
N ARG A 110 -5.83 8.04 -34.14
CA ARG A 110 -5.95 8.46 -35.53
C ARG A 110 -5.85 7.23 -36.41
#